data_AF-A0A4E9F358-F1
#
_entry.id   AF-A0A4E9F358-F1
#
_cell.length_a   1.000
_cell.length_b   1.000
_cell.length_c   1.000
_cell.angle_alpha   90.00
_cell.angle_beta   90.00
_cell.angle_gamma   90.00
#
_symmetry.space_group_name_H-M   'P 1'
#
loop_
_entity.id
_entity.type
_entity.pdbx_description
1 polymer ?
#
loop_
_entity_poly.entity_id
_entity_poly.type
_entity_poly.pdbx_seq_one_letter_code
_entity_poly.pdbx_strand_id
1 'polypeptide(L)'
;MRLSFGTLLWYILTFCHILSAQFWTDVKLEELKWLNDCDLSNTCIQPTLQLRLINILNNETISKTLIVNFDKQQTGKTHLISYWSEGTPDMIISSITINGIDPDYDFTRLCDTTGTIFLFRLPQMVK
;
A
#
# COMPACT_ATOMS: atom_id res chain seq x y z
N MET A 1 -41.07 -15.22 8.10
CA MET A 1 -40.85 -13.77 8.36
C MET A 1 -40.73 -13.06 7.01
N ARG A 2 -41.71 -12.22 6.64
CA ARG A 2 -41.59 -11.35 5.45
C ARG A 2 -40.94 -10.04 5.91
N LEU A 3 -39.65 -9.85 5.62
CA LEU A 3 -39.00 -8.54 5.78
C LEU A 3 -39.73 -7.55 4.87
N SER A 4 -40.23 -6.45 5.44
CA SER A 4 -40.89 -5.39 4.68
C SER A 4 -39.90 -4.77 3.69
N PHE A 5 -40.39 -4.42 2.50
CA PHE A 5 -39.57 -3.75 1.47
C PHE A 5 -38.90 -2.47 2.02
N GLY A 6 -39.58 -1.77 2.93
CA GLY A 6 -39.04 -0.58 3.61
C GLY A 6 -37.87 -0.90 4.55
N THR A 7 -37.92 -2.04 5.26
CA THR A 7 -36.78 -2.47 6.09
C THR A 7 -35.59 -2.88 5.22
N LEU A 8 -35.82 -3.57 4.11
CA LEU A 8 -34.75 -3.98 3.19
C LEU A 8 -34.07 -2.76 2.54
N LEU A 9 -34.86 -1.78 2.10
CA LEU A 9 -34.36 -0.53 1.53
C LEU A 9 -33.56 0.28 2.55
N TRP A 10 -34.02 0.35 3.80
CA TRP A 10 -33.30 1.04 4.87
C TRP A 10 -31.95 0.38 5.17
N TYR A 11 -31.89 -0.95 5.25
CA TYR A 11 -30.62 -1.68 5.40
C TYR A 11 -29.67 -1.41 4.24
N ILE A 12 -30.16 -1.43 2.98
CA ILE A 12 -29.35 -1.14 1.79
C ILE A 12 -28.77 0.28 1.85
N LEU A 13 -29.58 1.28 2.21
CA LEU A 13 -29.15 2.67 2.30
C LEU A 13 -28.11 2.87 3.42
N THR A 14 -28.32 2.27 4.59
CA THR A 14 -27.34 2.34 5.70
C THR A 14 -26.02 1.64 5.35
N PHE A 15 -26.07 0.50 4.67
CA PHE A 15 -24.88 -0.21 4.23
C PHE A 15 -24.09 0.58 3.19
N CYS A 16 -24.78 1.25 2.26
CA CYS A 16 -24.16 2.14 1.26
C CYS A 16 -23.43 3.33 1.91
N HIS A 17 -24.00 3.92 2.97
CA HIS A 17 -23.36 5.00 3.71
C HIS A 17 -22.09 4.55 4.44
N ILE A 18 -22.05 3.34 4.98
CA ILE A 18 -20.86 2.82 5.69
C ILE A 18 -19.70 2.56 4.73
N LEU A 19 -19.99 2.08 3.51
CA LEU A 19 -18.98 1.91 2.45
C LEU A 19 -18.50 3.25 1.84
N SER A 20 -19.17 4.35 2.14
CA SER A 20 -18.84 5.71 1.66
C SER A 20 -18.18 6.57 2.74
N ALA A 21 -17.77 6.00 3.87
CA ALA A 21 -17.10 6.76 4.91
C ALA A 21 -15.75 7.27 4.37
N GLN A 22 -15.60 8.60 4.26
CA GLN A 22 -14.36 9.23 3.84
C GLN A 22 -13.35 9.20 4.98
N PHE A 23 -12.09 8.91 4.69
CA PHE A 23 -11.05 8.83 5.71
C PHE A 23 -9.68 9.24 5.20
N TRP A 24 -8.81 9.60 6.15
CA TRP A 24 -7.40 9.89 5.91
C TRP A 24 -6.53 8.81 6.56
N THR A 25 -5.39 8.51 5.95
CA THR A 25 -4.37 7.63 6.52
C THR A 25 -3.00 8.30 6.48
N ASP A 26 -2.17 8.06 7.49
CA ASP A 26 -0.75 8.45 7.52
C ASP A 26 0.09 7.18 7.72
N VAL A 27 0.88 6.83 6.70
CA VAL A 27 1.76 5.66 6.72
C VAL A 27 3.20 6.12 6.70
N LYS A 28 3.95 5.73 7.73
CA LYS A 28 5.36 6.06 7.88
C LYS A 28 6.22 4.84 7.57
N LEU A 29 7.18 4.99 6.65
CA LEU A 29 8.26 4.03 6.48
C LEU A 29 9.26 4.21 7.62
N GLU A 30 9.27 3.28 8.57
CA GLU A 30 10.17 3.34 9.73
C GLU A 30 11.62 3.07 9.32
N GLU A 31 11.83 1.90 8.70
CA GLU A 31 13.15 1.41 8.36
C GLU A 31 13.12 0.57 7.09
N LEU A 32 14.14 0.75 6.25
CA LEU A 32 14.46 -0.13 5.13
C LEU A 32 15.81 -0.80 5.40
N LYS A 33 15.81 -2.13 5.49
CA LYS A 33 17.01 -2.95 5.66
C LYS A 33 17.21 -3.83 4.43
N TRP A 34 18.44 -3.87 3.94
CA TRP A 34 18.84 -4.79 2.88
C TRP A 34 19.42 -6.06 3.51
N LEU A 35 19.08 -7.21 2.96
CA LEU A 35 19.74 -8.46 3.33
C LEU A 35 21.14 -8.50 2.70
N ASN A 36 22.12 -9.07 3.39
CA ASN A 36 23.52 -9.08 2.94
C ASN A 36 23.71 -9.81 1.60
N ASP A 37 22.83 -10.75 1.26
CA ASP A 37 22.87 -11.54 0.03
C ASP A 37 22.02 -10.92 -1.10
N CYS A 38 21.58 -9.68 -0.93
CA CYS A 38 20.70 -9.01 -1.88
C CYS A 38 21.51 -8.38 -3.02
N ASP A 39 21.66 -9.08 -4.14
CA ASP A 39 22.41 -8.64 -5.33
C ASP A 39 21.67 -7.56 -6.17
N LEU A 40 20.81 -6.77 -5.51
CA LEU A 40 19.98 -5.77 -6.20
C LEU A 40 20.82 -4.61 -6.76
N SER A 41 21.93 -4.27 -6.10
CA SER A 41 22.79 -3.17 -6.54
C SER A 41 23.46 -3.43 -7.89
N ASN A 42 23.72 -4.70 -8.23
CA ASN A 42 24.35 -5.08 -9.50
C ASN A 42 23.32 -5.30 -10.61
N THR A 43 22.05 -5.49 -10.26
CA THR A 43 20.98 -5.85 -11.21
C THR A 43 19.96 -4.72 -11.41
N CYS A 44 20.08 -3.61 -10.67
CA CYS A 44 19.14 -2.49 -10.69
C CYS A 44 19.89 -1.16 -10.51
N ILE A 45 20.18 -0.47 -11.62
CA ILE A 45 20.79 0.85 -11.59
C ILE A 45 19.71 1.94 -11.42
N GLN A 46 20.08 3.06 -10.77
CA GLN A 46 19.15 4.16 -10.43
C GLN A 46 17.88 3.70 -9.70
N PRO A 47 18.01 2.95 -8.59
CA PRO A 47 16.87 2.38 -7.89
C PRO A 47 15.98 3.46 -7.26
N THR A 48 14.68 3.22 -7.32
CA THR A 48 13.65 4.00 -6.66
C THR A 48 12.73 3.08 -5.87
N LEU A 49 12.44 3.47 -4.63
CA LEU A 49 11.46 2.79 -3.79
C LEU A 49 10.12 3.47 -4.00
N GLN A 50 9.08 2.68 -4.28
CA GLN A 50 7.72 3.16 -4.37
C GLN A 50 6.87 2.49 -3.28
N LEU A 51 6.49 3.27 -2.26
CA LEU A 51 5.50 2.87 -1.27
C LEU A 51 4.13 3.06 -1.88
N ARG A 52 3.32 2.00 -1.92
CA ARG A 52 1.98 2.01 -2.53
C ARG A 52 0.96 1.64 -1.46
N LEU A 53 -0.13 2.39 -1.44
CA LEU A 53 -1.36 2.08 -0.73
C LEU A 53 -2.43 1.83 -1.79
N ILE A 54 -3.13 0.71 -1.68
CA ILE A 54 -4.10 0.27 -2.67
C ILE A 54 -5.41 0.01 -1.95
N ASN A 55 -6.49 0.61 -2.43
CA ASN A 55 -7.84 0.31 -1.96
C ASN A 55 -8.38 -0.89 -2.75
N ILE A 56 -8.57 -2.03 -2.09
CA ILE A 56 -9.03 -3.25 -2.77
C ILE A 56 -10.49 -3.19 -3.24
N LEU A 57 -11.27 -2.20 -2.77
CA LEU A 57 -12.65 -2.03 -3.18
C LEU A 57 -12.77 -1.53 -4.62
N ASN A 58 -11.95 -0.55 -4.99
CA ASN A 58 -12.02 0.17 -6.27
C ASN A 58 -10.70 0.16 -7.07
N ASN A 59 -9.66 -0.49 -6.55
CA ASN A 59 -8.31 -0.57 -7.11
C ASN A 59 -7.58 0.79 -7.23
N GLU A 60 -8.07 1.82 -6.54
CA GLU A 60 -7.39 3.12 -6.41
C GLU A 60 -6.03 2.93 -5.74
N THR A 61 -4.98 3.49 -6.34
CA THR A 61 -3.61 3.40 -5.82
C THR A 61 -3.05 4.78 -5.57
N ILE A 62 -2.63 5.02 -4.34
CA ILE A 62 -1.88 6.22 -3.94
C ILE A 62 -0.45 5.79 -3.63
N SER A 63 0.53 6.48 -4.18
CA SER A 63 1.94 6.08 -4.03
C SER A 63 2.89 7.23 -3.78
N LYS A 64 4.03 6.91 -3.17
CA LYS A 64 5.14 7.83 -2.94
C LYS A 64 6.45 7.18 -3.36
N THR A 65 7.18 7.89 -4.22
CA THR A 65 8.48 7.45 -4.73
C THR A 65 9.61 8.13 -3.98
N LEU A 66 10.68 7.37 -3.71
CA LEU A 66 11.91 7.81 -3.08
C LEU A 66 13.08 7.32 -3.92
N ILE A 67 14.15 8.12 -3.98
CA ILE A 67 15.43 7.65 -4.52
C ILE A 67 16.06 6.71 -3.50
N VAL A 68 16.51 5.54 -3.95
CA VAL A 68 17.22 4.56 -3.11
C VAL A 68 18.72 4.79 -3.22
N ASN A 69 19.40 4.70 -2.09
CA ASN A 69 20.85 4.64 -2.03
C ASN A 69 21.21 3.40 -1.21
N PHE A 70 21.80 2.38 -1.86
CA PHE A 70 22.13 1.11 -1.20
C PHE A 70 23.20 1.28 -0.11
N ASP A 71 24.06 2.29 -0.21
CA ASP A 71 25.12 2.58 0.76
C ASP A 71 24.61 3.33 2.00
N LYS A 72 23.33 3.76 2.00
CA LYS A 72 22.74 4.52 3.09
C LYS A 72 21.49 3.83 3.61
N GLN A 73 21.45 3.58 4.91
CA GLN A 73 20.23 3.16 5.58
C GLN A 73 19.17 4.25 5.44
N GLN A 74 18.04 3.91 4.79
CA GLN A 74 16.93 4.84 4.69
C GLN A 74 16.11 4.80 5.98
N THR A 75 16.24 5.85 6.79
CA THR A 75 15.54 5.96 8.07
C THR A 75 14.48 7.06 8.06
N GLY A 76 13.24 6.69 8.37
CA GLY A 76 12.30 7.45 9.20
C GLY A 76 11.72 8.78 8.72
N LYS A 77 11.96 9.23 7.48
CA LYS A 77 11.43 10.52 6.98
C LYS A 77 10.31 10.40 5.94
N THR A 78 10.02 9.21 5.46
CA THR A 78 8.98 9.04 4.44
C THR A 78 7.63 8.80 5.07
N HIS A 79 6.76 9.80 4.93
CA HIS A 79 5.34 9.72 5.23
C HIS A 79 4.53 9.71 3.94
N LEU A 80 3.52 8.86 3.87
CA LEU A 80 2.50 8.88 2.85
C LEU A 80 1.16 9.17 3.52
N ILE A 81 0.74 10.43 3.40
CA ILE A 81 -0.60 10.88 3.80
C ILE A 81 -1.51 10.71 2.59
N SER A 82 -2.63 10.03 2.77
CA SER A 82 -3.58 9.77 1.69
C SER A 82 -5.01 9.95 2.16
N TYR A 83 -5.87 10.38 1.23
CA TYR A 83 -7.31 10.54 1.40
C TYR A 83 -8.03 9.48 0.58
N TRP A 84 -9.11 8.95 1.12
CA TRP A 84 -9.92 7.91 0.50
C TRP A 84 -11.39 8.31 0.55
N SER A 85 -12.06 8.30 -0.61
CA SER A 85 -13.48 8.66 -0.72
C SER A 85 -14.43 7.49 -0.49
N GLU A 86 -13.93 6.26 -0.60
CA GLU A 86 -14.72 5.03 -0.58
C GLU A 86 -13.98 3.91 0.18
N GLY A 87 -14.76 2.98 0.74
CA GLY A 87 -14.26 1.82 1.46
C GLY A 87 -14.04 2.08 2.94
N THR A 88 -13.18 1.26 3.53
CA THR A 88 -12.81 1.32 4.96
C THR A 88 -11.30 1.19 5.10
N PRO A 89 -10.68 1.65 6.20
CA PRO A 89 -9.24 1.49 6.42
C PRO A 89 -8.76 0.04 6.27
N ASP A 90 -9.55 -0.95 6.70
CA ASP A 90 -9.24 -2.39 6.60
C ASP A 90 -9.13 -2.90 5.16
N MET A 91 -9.59 -2.12 4.18
CA MET A 91 -9.50 -2.42 2.75
C MET A 91 -8.24 -1.81 2.11
N ILE A 92 -7.47 -1.00 2.85
CA ILE A 92 -6.22 -0.45 2.37
C ILE A 92 -5.10 -1.46 2.63
N ILE A 93 -4.53 -1.96 1.52
CA ILE A 93 -3.33 -2.79 1.53
C ILE A 93 -2.11 -1.95 1.18
N SER A 94 -0.94 -2.40 1.60
CA SER A 94 0.33 -1.78 1.24
C SER A 94 1.29 -2.77 0.61
N SER A 95 2.05 -2.28 -0.35
CA SER A 95 3.17 -2.97 -0.97
C SER A 95 4.28 -1.96 -1.22
N ILE A 96 5.53 -2.41 -1.15
CA ILE A 96 6.68 -1.62 -1.57
C ILE A 96 7.29 -2.29 -2.79
N THR A 97 7.57 -1.51 -3.82
CA THR A 97 8.29 -1.97 -5.01
C THR A 97 9.61 -1.20 -5.14
N ILE A 98 10.66 -1.90 -5.55
CA ILE A 98 11.90 -1.28 -6.01
C ILE A 98 11.89 -1.31 -7.53
N ASN A 99 11.90 -0.14 -8.16
CA ASN A 99 11.99 0.01 -9.60
C ASN A 99 13.35 0.62 -9.95
N GLY A 100 13.87 0.32 -11.13
CA GLY A 100 15.10 0.94 -11.62
C GLY A 100 15.29 0.65 -13.08
N ILE A 101 16.53 0.76 -13.53
CA ILE A 101 16.93 0.53 -14.91
C ILE A 101 17.76 -0.75 -14.98
N ASP A 102 17.52 -1.53 -16.02
CA ASP A 102 18.34 -2.70 -16.33
C ASP A 102 19.74 -2.28 -16.82
N PRO A 103 20.83 -2.76 -16.21
CA PRO A 103 22.18 -2.31 -16.54
C PRO A 103 22.64 -2.74 -17.94
N ASP A 104 22.10 -3.83 -18.49
CA ASP A 104 22.52 -4.37 -19.78
C ASP A 104 21.73 -3.76 -20.95
N TYR A 105 20.46 -3.41 -20.70
CA TYR A 105 19.52 -3.03 -21.75
C TYR A 105 18.88 -1.63 -21.59
N ASP A 106 19.17 -0.92 -20.49
CA ASP A 106 18.77 0.48 -20.23
C ASP A 106 17.25 0.74 -20.24
N PHE A 107 16.42 -0.27 -19.97
CA PHE A 107 14.96 -0.12 -19.81
C PHE A 107 14.52 -0.17 -18.35
N THR A 108 13.39 0.49 -18.05
CA THR A 108 12.80 0.48 -16.72
C THR A 108 12.24 -0.90 -16.36
N ARG A 109 12.60 -1.41 -15.17
CA ARG A 109 12.13 -2.70 -14.65
C ARG A 109 11.73 -2.61 -13.18
N LEU A 110 10.86 -3.54 -12.78
CA LEU A 110 10.66 -3.89 -11.38
C LEU A 110 11.86 -4.74 -10.94
N CYS A 111 12.61 -4.27 -9.96
CA CYS A 111 13.79 -4.93 -9.43
C CYS A 111 13.48 -5.82 -8.23
N ASP A 112 12.54 -5.39 -7.38
CA ASP A 112 12.09 -6.17 -6.22
C ASP A 112 10.69 -5.73 -5.76
N THR A 113 10.01 -6.58 -4.99
CA THR A 113 8.72 -6.26 -4.37
C THR A 113 8.56 -6.95 -3.03
N THR A 114 7.96 -6.25 -2.08
CA THR A 114 7.49 -6.88 -0.84
C THR A 114 6.18 -7.63 -1.09
N GLY A 115 5.83 -8.52 -0.17
CA GLY A 115 4.47 -9.02 -0.05
C GLY A 115 3.49 -7.88 0.27
N THR A 116 2.24 -8.07 -0.13
CA THR A 116 1.13 -7.18 0.19
C THR A 116 0.65 -7.41 1.61
N ILE A 117 0.52 -6.35 2.41
CA ILE A 117 0.05 -6.43 3.81
C ILE A 117 -1.17 -5.54 4.05
N PHE A 118 -2.02 -5.95 5.00
CA PHE A 118 -3.12 -5.12 5.51
C PHE A 118 -2.60 -4.28 6.67
N LEU A 119 -2.50 -2.96 6.48
CA LEU A 119 -1.91 -2.08 7.50
C LEU A 119 -2.82 -1.82 8.70
N PHE A 120 -4.13 -1.76 8.46
CA PHE A 120 -5.10 -1.29 9.45
C PHE A 120 -5.96 -2.41 10.06
N ARG A 121 -5.87 -3.63 9.51
CA ARG A 121 -6.61 -4.77 10.04
C ARG A 121 -6.00 -5.18 11.38
N LEU A 122 -6.81 -5.12 12.44
CA LEU A 122 -6.42 -5.62 13.75
C LEU A 122 -6.06 -7.10 13.66
N PRO A 123 -4.96 -7.56 14.32
CA PRO A 123 -4.67 -8.97 14.41
C PRO A 123 -5.85 -9.66 15.09
N GLN A 124 -6.44 -10.64 14.41
CA GLN A 124 -7.40 -11.52 15.05
C GLN A 124 -6.65 -12.24 16.17
N MET A 125 -7.02 -11.97 17.43
CA MET A 125 -6.52 -12.76 18.55
C MET A 125 -6.99 -14.20 18.33
N VAL A 126 -6.10 -15.04 17.81
CA VAL A 126 -6.30 -16.49 17.79
C VAL A 126 -6.32 -16.93 19.24
N LYS A 127 -7.48 -17.36 19.70
CA LYS A 127 -7.71 -17.85 21.06
C LYS A 127 -7.37 -19.34 21.14
#